data_AF-A0A4Y2K4Z9-F1
#
_entry.id   AF-A0A4Y2K4Z9-F1
#
_cell.length_a   1.000
_cell.length_b   1.000
_cell.length_c   1.000
_cell.angle_alpha   90.00
_cell.angle_beta   90.00
_cell.angle_gamma   90.00
#
_symmetry.space_group_name_H-M   'P 1'
#
loop_
_entity.id
_entity.type
_entity.pdbx_description
1 polymer ?
#
loop_
_entity_poly.entity_id
_entity_poly.type
_entity_poly.pdbx_seq_one_letter_code
_entity_poly.pdbx_strand_id
1 'polypeptide(L)'
;MDEKPEMFKSRCIYYARTWNTFEFGKCCDKLEEQALVLMVDNGLSTRQYQRILEHAENLNCKLYPSYHKVKEAKLVCCPHSTSMTETSAEITLQTLVDHTVSRICHIEFVTEKLRLSTNNAFEVIMK
;
A
#
# COMPACT_ATOMS: atom_id res chain seq x y z
N MET A 1 26.90 -44.12 -6.43
CA MET A 1 25.54 -44.26 -5.87
C MET A 1 25.17 -42.87 -5.37
N ASP A 2 24.51 -42.11 -6.24
CA ASP A 2 24.11 -40.73 -5.98
C ASP A 2 22.75 -40.72 -5.29
N GLU A 3 22.77 -40.61 -3.96
CA GLU A 3 21.57 -40.39 -3.18
C GLU A 3 21.24 -38.90 -3.18
N LYS A 4 20.24 -38.53 -4.01
CA LYS A 4 19.74 -37.18 -4.18
C LYS A 4 18.92 -36.77 -2.95
N PRO A 5 19.13 -35.58 -2.34
CA PRO A 5 18.48 -35.25 -1.08
C PRO A 5 17.02 -34.88 -1.30
N GLU A 6 16.13 -35.79 -0.93
CA GLU A 6 14.68 -35.62 -0.72
C GLU A 6 14.33 -34.62 0.42
N MET A 7 15.27 -33.77 0.83
CA MET A 7 15.10 -32.87 1.98
C MET A 7 14.62 -31.45 1.62
N PHE A 8 14.59 -31.07 0.33
CA PHE A 8 14.20 -29.70 -0.07
C PHE A 8 12.69 -29.51 -0.30
N LYS A 9 11.93 -30.59 -0.50
CA LYS A 9 10.48 -30.49 -0.77
C LYS A 9 9.66 -30.13 0.48
N SER A 10 10.04 -30.64 1.65
CA SER A 10 9.27 -30.44 2.89
C SER A 10 9.28 -29.00 3.40
N ARG A 11 10.37 -28.24 3.21
CA ARG A 11 10.41 -26.82 3.58
C ARG A 11 9.51 -25.97 2.69
N CYS A 12 9.47 -26.21 1.38
CA CYS A 12 8.59 -25.48 0.47
C CYS A 12 7.10 -25.67 0.82
N ILE A 13 6.71 -26.89 1.22
CA ILE A 13 5.33 -27.19 1.63
C ILE A 13 5.01 -26.52 2.97
N TYR A 14 5.95 -26.51 3.92
CA TYR A 14 5.77 -25.82 5.20
C TYR A 14 5.54 -24.31 4.98
N TYR A 15 6.40 -23.66 4.18
CA TYR A 15 6.20 -22.27 3.82
C TYR A 15 4.85 -22.08 3.13
N ALA A 16 4.52 -22.85 2.08
CA ALA A 16 3.24 -22.72 1.37
C ALA A 16 2.00 -22.86 2.28
N ARG A 17 2.05 -23.75 3.27
CA ARG A 17 0.97 -23.92 4.26
C ARG A 17 0.89 -22.75 5.24
N THR A 18 2.03 -22.23 5.73
CA THR A 18 2.06 -21.01 6.56
C THR A 18 1.67 -19.75 5.78
N TRP A 19 1.98 -19.66 4.48
CA TRP A 19 1.53 -18.58 3.60
C TRP A 19 0.00 -18.59 3.42
N ASN A 20 -0.63 -19.77 3.42
CA ASN A 20 -2.10 -19.90 3.37
C ASN A 20 -2.82 -19.67 4.71
N THR A 21 -2.10 -19.72 5.84
CA THR A 21 -2.65 -19.49 7.20
C THR A 21 -2.28 -18.14 7.79
N PHE A 22 -1.39 -17.39 7.16
CA PHE A 22 -1.31 -15.96 7.39
C PHE A 22 -2.57 -15.37 6.76
N GLU A 23 -3.58 -15.13 7.59
CA GLU A 23 -4.69 -14.28 7.18
C GLU A 23 -4.07 -12.99 6.65
N PHE A 24 -4.08 -12.83 5.33
CA PHE A 24 -4.14 -11.53 4.70
C PHE A 24 -5.44 -10.91 5.19
N GLY A 25 -5.39 -10.41 6.43
CA GLY A 25 -6.48 -9.73 7.08
C GLY A 25 -6.87 -8.61 6.14
N LYS A 26 -8.02 -8.78 5.51
CA LYS A 26 -8.64 -7.84 4.56
C LYS A 26 -7.61 -7.01 3.79
N CYS A 27 -7.00 -7.63 2.79
CA CYS A 27 -6.29 -6.91 1.74
C CYS A 27 -7.19 -5.76 1.27
N CYS A 28 -6.81 -4.52 1.58
CA CYS A 28 -7.32 -3.33 0.90
C CYS A 28 -7.54 -3.66 -0.58
N ASP A 29 -8.73 -3.39 -1.12
CA ASP A 29 -9.18 -3.76 -2.46
C ASP A 29 -8.29 -3.25 -3.63
N LYS A 30 -7.16 -2.58 -3.34
CA LYS A 30 -6.25 -1.97 -4.31
C LYS A 30 -4.81 -2.46 -4.10
N LEU A 31 -4.39 -3.39 -4.97
CA LEU A 31 -3.02 -3.89 -5.06
C LEU A 31 -1.98 -2.77 -5.20
N GLU A 32 -2.37 -1.66 -5.83
CA GLU A 32 -1.54 -0.47 -6.02
C GLU A 32 -1.15 0.22 -4.71
N GLU A 33 -2.11 0.34 -3.77
CA GLU A 33 -1.89 0.95 -2.46
C GLU A 33 -1.01 0.04 -1.59
N GLN A 34 -1.21 -1.27 -1.66
CA GLN A 34 -0.36 -2.26 -0.96
C GLN A 34 1.09 -2.24 -1.45
N ALA A 35 1.29 -2.16 -2.77
CA ALA A 35 2.62 -2.03 -3.35
C ALA A 35 3.28 -0.69 -2.97
N LEU A 36 2.51 0.39 -2.86
CA LEU A 36 3.01 1.67 -2.36
C LEU A 36 3.44 1.57 -0.89
N VAL A 37 2.65 0.91 -0.03
CA VAL A 37 3.01 0.64 1.37
C VAL A 37 4.32 -0.15 1.44
N LEU A 38 4.44 -1.23 0.67
CA LEU A 38 5.68 -2.02 0.59
C LEU A 38 6.88 -1.15 0.22
N MET A 39 6.75 -0.26 -0.78
CA MET A 39 7.82 0.65 -1.18
C MET A 39 8.20 1.64 -0.08
N VAL A 40 7.21 2.22 0.61
CA VAL A 40 7.43 3.24 1.64
C VAL A 40 8.04 2.63 2.89
N ASP A 41 7.44 1.55 3.42
CA ASP A 41 7.87 0.91 4.67
C ASP A 41 9.30 0.35 4.59
N ASN A 42 9.72 -0.07 3.39
CA ASN A 42 11.03 -0.64 3.15
C ASN A 42 12.02 0.34 2.49
N GLY A 43 11.60 1.59 2.25
CA GLY A 43 12.45 2.60 1.61
C GLY A 43 12.96 2.21 0.21
N LEU A 44 12.14 1.49 -0.57
CA LEU A 44 12.53 1.01 -1.89
C LEU A 44 12.56 2.15 -2.92
N SER A 45 13.66 2.23 -3.65
CA SER A 45 13.72 3.02 -4.88
C SER A 45 12.85 2.41 -5.98
N THR A 46 12.44 3.23 -6.95
CA THR A 46 11.77 2.77 -8.17
C THR A 46 12.51 1.64 -8.87
N ARG A 47 13.85 1.74 -8.95
CA ARG A 47 14.70 0.71 -9.57
C ARG A 47 14.68 -0.61 -8.81
N GLN A 48 14.68 -0.57 -7.48
CA GLN A 48 14.59 -1.79 -6.65
C GLN A 48 13.22 -2.44 -6.80
N TYR A 49 12.14 -1.64 -6.77
CA TYR A 49 10.80 -2.16 -6.99
C TYR A 49 10.65 -2.81 -8.38
N GLN A 50 11.18 -2.17 -9.43
CA GLN A 50 11.19 -2.74 -10.79
C GLN A 50 11.93 -4.08 -10.85
N ARG A 51 13.09 -4.21 -10.18
CA ARG A 51 13.81 -5.50 -10.11
C ARG A 51 13.02 -6.59 -9.40
N ILE A 52 12.29 -6.24 -8.34
CA ILE A 52 11.42 -7.19 -7.63
C ILE A 52 10.28 -7.63 -8.55
N LEU A 53 9.68 -6.69 -9.28
CA LEU A 53 8.63 -6.96 -10.27
C LEU A 53 9.14 -7.89 -11.38
N GLU A 54 10.27 -7.55 -12.02
CA GLU A 54 10.90 -8.38 -13.05
C GLU A 54 11.24 -9.79 -12.54
N HIS A 55 11.75 -9.90 -11.31
CA HIS A 55 12.05 -11.19 -10.71
C HIS A 55 10.77 -12.03 -10.50
N ALA A 56 9.68 -11.42 -10.03
CA ALA A 56 8.40 -12.10 -9.87
C ALA A 56 7.81 -12.53 -11.22
N GLU A 57 7.89 -11.68 -12.24
CA GLU A 57 7.44 -11.99 -13.61
C GLU A 57 8.24 -13.13 -14.24
N ASN A 58 9.56 -13.17 -14.03
CA ASN A 58 10.43 -14.27 -14.46
C ASN A 58 10.06 -15.61 -13.81
N LEU A 59 9.47 -15.58 -12.62
CA LEU A 59 8.93 -16.76 -11.93
C LEU A 59 7.47 -17.06 -12.33
N ASN A 60 6.92 -16.36 -13.33
CA ASN A 60 5.51 -16.39 -13.74
C ASN A 60 4.52 -16.00 -12.62
N CYS A 61 4.96 -15.18 -11.66
CA CYS A 61 4.14 -14.67 -10.56
C CYS A 61 3.71 -13.22 -10.83
N LYS A 62 2.41 -12.99 -11.10
CA LYS A 62 1.82 -11.65 -11.28
C LYS A 62 1.29 -11.06 -9.98
N LEU A 63 2.15 -11.00 -8.95
CA LEU A 63 1.76 -10.55 -7.61
C LEU A 63 1.71 -9.02 -7.49
N TYR A 64 2.63 -8.32 -8.14
CA TYR A 64 2.81 -6.88 -7.97
C TYR A 64 2.25 -6.09 -9.15
N PRO A 65 1.61 -4.93 -8.90
CA PRO A 65 1.18 -4.03 -9.97
C PRO A 65 2.36 -3.35 -10.64
N SER A 66 2.16 -2.87 -11.86
CA SER A 66 3.17 -2.08 -12.57
C SER A 66 3.47 -0.78 -11.81
N TYR A 67 4.70 -0.29 -11.93
CA TYR A 67 5.11 0.95 -11.25
C TYR A 67 4.24 2.16 -11.63
N HIS A 68 3.70 2.19 -12.86
CA HIS A 68 2.77 3.24 -13.29
C HIS A 68 1.56 3.36 -12.34
N LYS A 69 0.95 2.22 -12.02
CA LYS A 69 -0.22 2.18 -11.14
C LYS A 69 0.13 2.54 -9.70
N VAL A 70 1.30 2.12 -9.22
CA VAL A 70 1.81 2.53 -7.89
C VAL A 70 2.04 4.05 -7.84
N LYS A 71 2.56 4.62 -8.93
CA LYS A 71 2.74 6.08 -9.07
C LYS A 71 1.39 6.81 -9.04
N GLU A 72 0.37 6.30 -9.72
CA GLU A 72 -0.98 6.87 -9.67
C GLU A 72 -1.55 6.82 -8.25
N ALA A 73 -1.44 5.69 -7.55
CA ALA A 73 -1.85 5.58 -6.15
C ALA A 73 -1.11 6.58 -5.25
N LYS A 74 0.19 6.79 -5.49
CA LYS A 74 0.99 7.79 -4.78
C LYS A 74 0.48 9.22 -5.02
N LEU A 75 0.12 9.55 -6.26
CA LEU A 75 -0.40 10.87 -6.60
C LEU A 75 -1.74 11.17 -5.92
N VAL A 76 -2.60 10.16 -5.76
CA VAL A 76 -3.87 10.29 -5.02
C VAL A 76 -3.63 10.62 -3.53
N CYS A 77 -2.47 10.25 -2.97
CA CYS A 77 -2.07 10.62 -1.60
C CYS A 77 -1.58 12.07 -1.48
N CYS A 78 -1.30 12.76 -2.59
CA CYS A 78 -0.80 14.13 -2.55
C CYS A 78 -1.95 15.14 -2.72
N PRO A 79 -1.96 16.24 -1.94
CA PRO A 79 -2.94 17.32 -2.11
C PRO A 79 -2.72 18.12 -3.40
N HIS A 80 -3.81 18.58 -4.01
CA HIS A 80 -3.84 19.26 -5.31
C HIS A 80 -3.62 20.78 -5.20
N SER A 81 -2.51 21.27 -4.63
CA SER A 81 -2.13 22.70 -4.66
C SER A 81 -0.90 23.02 -3.80
N THR A 82 0.15 22.21 -3.90
CA THR A 82 1.43 22.55 -3.24
C THR A 82 2.20 23.57 -4.07
N SER A 83 2.43 24.76 -3.53
CA SER A 83 3.39 25.69 -4.12
C SER A 83 4.79 25.25 -3.73
N MET A 84 5.64 25.02 -4.72
CA MET A 84 7.03 24.64 -4.51
C MET A 84 7.93 25.65 -5.20
N THR A 85 8.86 26.22 -4.44
CA THR A 85 9.98 27.01 -4.93
C THR A 85 11.28 26.23 -4.72
N GLU A 86 12.41 26.76 -5.16
CA GLU A 86 13.71 26.13 -4.93
C GLU A 86 14.07 26.02 -3.45
N THR A 87 13.52 26.91 -2.61
CA THR A 87 13.87 27.05 -1.20
C THR A 87 12.74 26.78 -0.23
N SER A 88 11.48 26.75 -0.69
CA SER A 88 10.31 26.51 0.15
C SER A 88 9.28 25.61 -0.52
N ALA A 89 8.48 24.93 0.29
CA ALA A 89 7.27 24.26 -0.14
C ALA A 89 6.16 24.64 0.83
N GLU A 90 5.05 25.10 0.29
CA GLU A 90 3.93 25.61 1.07
C GLU A 90 2.62 24.97 0.60
N ILE A 91 1.70 24.83 1.53
CA ILE A 91 0.34 24.37 1.29
C ILE A 91 -0.59 25.11 2.25
N THR A 92 -1.79 25.44 1.79
CA THR A 92 -2.78 26.04 2.68
C THR A 92 -3.23 25.01 3.71
N LEU A 93 -3.38 25.44 4.97
CA LEU A 93 -3.85 24.57 6.03
C LEU A 93 -5.22 23.95 5.66
N GLN A 94 -6.12 24.74 5.08
CA GLN A 94 -7.44 24.26 4.67
C GLN A 94 -7.35 23.10 3.67
N THR A 95 -6.53 23.23 2.61
CA THR A 95 -6.34 22.14 1.65
C THR A 95 -5.78 20.88 2.31
N LEU A 96 -4.83 21.04 3.24
CA LEU A 96 -4.24 19.91 3.94
C LEU A 96 -5.28 19.19 4.81
N VAL A 97 -6.09 19.96 5.55
CA VAL A 97 -7.17 19.43 6.40
C VAL A 97 -8.22 18.72 5.56
N ASP A 98 -8.73 19.36 4.49
CA ASP A 98 -9.75 18.79 3.63
C ASP A 98 -9.28 17.49 2.96
N HIS A 99 -8.03 17.47 2.48
CA HIS A 99 -7.43 16.28 1.90
C HIS A 99 -7.29 15.16 2.94
N THR A 100 -6.81 15.48 4.14
CA THR A 100 -6.65 14.51 5.24
C THR A 100 -8.00 13.94 5.67
N VAL A 101 -9.01 14.78 5.88
CA VAL A 101 -10.37 14.35 6.25
C VAL A 101 -10.98 13.49 5.16
N SER A 102 -10.84 13.90 3.89
CA SER A 102 -11.28 13.10 2.75
C SER A 102 -10.66 11.71 2.78
N ARG A 103 -9.34 11.60 2.99
CA ARG A 103 -8.63 10.31 3.08
C ARG A 103 -9.10 9.45 4.26
N ILE A 104 -9.31 10.05 5.43
CA ILE A 104 -9.83 9.35 6.62
C ILE A 104 -11.23 8.80 6.35
N CYS A 105 -12.09 9.58 5.70
CA CYS A 105 -13.45 9.16 5.35
C CYS A 105 -13.51 8.01 4.34
N HIS A 106 -12.43 7.70 3.64
CA HIS A 106 -12.32 6.55 2.73
C HIS A 106 -11.80 5.28 3.41
N ILE A 107 -11.42 5.33 4.69
CA ILE A 107 -11.04 4.14 5.46
C ILE A 107 -12.33 3.38 5.81
N GLU A 108 -12.47 2.14 5.35
CA GLU A 108 -13.68 1.31 5.55
C GLU A 108 -14.23 1.37 6.97
N PHE A 109 -13.37 1.14 7.96
CA PHE A 109 -13.73 1.19 9.37
C PHE A 109 -14.36 2.53 9.78
N VAL A 110 -13.78 3.64 9.30
CA VAL A 110 -14.30 4.98 9.58
C VAL A 110 -15.61 5.20 8.82
N THR A 111 -15.66 4.88 7.53
CA THR A 111 -16.86 5.03 6.69
C THR A 111 -18.05 4.26 7.27
N GLU A 112 -17.83 3.02 7.74
CA GLU A 112 -18.87 2.22 8.41
C GLU A 112 -19.37 2.89 9.68
N LYS A 113 -18.47 3.42 10.52
CA LYS A 113 -18.85 4.14 11.75
C LYS A 113 -19.62 5.41 11.44
N LEU A 114 -19.22 6.17 10.42
CA LEU A 114 -19.93 7.37 9.98
C LEU A 114 -21.33 7.03 9.45
N ARG A 115 -21.49 5.95 8.68
CA ARG A 115 -22.79 5.50 8.15
C ARG A 115 -23.78 5.08 9.24
N LEU A 116 -23.28 4.50 10.33
CA LEU A 116 -24.11 4.06 11.46
C LEU A 116 -24.45 5.19 12.43
N SER A 117 -23.79 6.34 12.32
CA SER A 117 -24.03 7.50 13.16
C SER A 117 -25.34 8.20 12.79
N THR A 118 -26.09 8.64 13.79
CA THR A 118 -27.25 9.53 13.61
C THR A 118 -26.85 11.01 13.53
N ASN A 119 -25.58 11.32 13.81
CA ASN A 119 -25.07 12.68 13.82
C ASN A 119 -24.59 13.09 12.44
N ASN A 120 -24.93 14.32 12.04
CA ASN A 120 -24.52 14.91 10.76
C ASN A 120 -23.25 15.77 10.87
N ALA A 121 -22.73 15.95 12.09
CA ALA A 121 -21.55 16.75 12.39
C ALA A 121 -20.51 15.89 13.14
N PHE A 122 -19.26 16.01 12.72
CA PHE A 122 -18.11 15.33 13.31
C PHE A 122 -17.00 16.35 13.52
N GLU A 123 -16.28 16.22 14.63
CA GLU A 123 -15.16 17.07 14.97
C GLU A 123 -13.85 16.32 14.73
N VAL A 124 -12.91 16.97 14.05
CA VAL A 124 -11.58 16.41 13.78
C VAL A 124 -10.56 17.17 14.62
N ILE A 125 -9.98 16.48 15.59
CA ILE A 125 -8.97 17.06 16.49
C ILE A 125 -7.59 16.73 15.92
N MET A 126 -6.85 17.76 15.52
CA MET A 126 -5.49 17.65 14.98
C MET A 126 -4.50 18.21 15.99
N LYS A 127 -3.29 17.64 16.02
CA LYS A 127 -2.19 18.04 16.91
C LYS A 127 -1.24 18.98 16.20
#